data_AF-A0A956F0C4-F1
#
_entry.id   AF-A0A956F0C4-F1
#
_cell.length_a   1.000
_cell.length_b   1.000
_cell.length_c   1.000
_cell.angle_alpha   90.00
_cell.angle_beta   90.00
_cell.angle_gamma   90.00
#
_symmetry.space_group_name_H-M   'P 1'
#
loop_
_entity.id
_entity.type
_entity.pdbx_description
1 polymer ?
#
loop_
_entity_poly.entity_id
_entity_poly.type
_entity_poly.pdbx_seq_one_letter_code
_entity_poly.pdbx_strand_id
1 'polypeptide(L)'
;MTTYQSTLAEDAAADLKSLSEANLAYAAAFPGDLPTRQPVHTIYGGAQLFKAETGQRLGQLALRALDDFGPDAFSFARAVGMEGAQELPTTLDTQAPLVARFKADPKAFEGEHRAAWLALTVYERVRAKLEREAVEDMRIDFEDGFG
;
A
#
# COMPACT_ATOMS: atom_id res chain seq x y z
N MET A 1 27.56 -50.73 19.90
CA MET A 1 27.03 -49.57 19.14
C MET A 1 26.94 -48.44 20.16
N THR A 2 27.84 -47.46 20.11
CA THR A 2 27.90 -46.38 21.12
C THR A 2 26.91 -45.31 20.75
N THR A 3 25.93 -45.07 21.62
CA THR A 3 24.94 -44.00 21.44
C THR A 3 25.50 -42.73 22.05
N TYR A 4 25.67 -41.68 21.25
CA TYR A 4 26.01 -40.35 21.76
C TYR A 4 24.71 -39.64 22.17
N GLN A 5 24.67 -39.16 23.41
CA GLN A 5 23.63 -38.24 23.88
C GLN A 5 24.24 -36.84 23.96
N SER A 6 23.51 -35.85 23.44
CA SER A 6 23.92 -34.45 23.48
C SER A 6 23.53 -33.84 24.82
N THR A 7 24.49 -33.21 25.50
CA THR A 7 24.27 -32.43 26.73
C THR A 7 23.93 -30.97 26.46
N LEU A 8 23.92 -30.54 25.19
CA LEU A 8 23.79 -29.13 24.80
C LEU A 8 22.54 -28.45 25.39
N ALA A 9 21.43 -29.18 25.51
CA ALA A 9 20.20 -28.65 26.08
C ALA A 9 20.29 -28.44 27.61
N GLU A 10 21.06 -29.29 28.30
CA GLU A 10 21.28 -29.22 29.74
C GLU A 10 22.30 -28.12 30.05
N ASP A 11 23.38 -28.06 29.27
CA ASP A 11 24.44 -27.06 29.40
C ASP A 11 23.92 -25.64 29.14
N ALA A 12 22.97 -25.48 28.20
CA ALA A 12 22.37 -24.19 27.86
C ALA A 12 21.10 -23.86 28.67
N ALA A 13 20.68 -24.68 29.64
CA ALA A 13 19.39 -24.54 30.31
C ALA A 13 19.22 -23.18 31.03
N ALA A 14 20.27 -22.70 31.68
CA ALA A 14 20.27 -21.40 32.36
C ALA A 14 20.15 -20.23 31.37
N ASP A 15 20.88 -20.29 30.26
CA ASP A 15 20.84 -19.28 29.20
C ASP A 15 19.48 -19.25 28.51
N LEU A 16 18.90 -20.42 28.21
CA LEU A 16 17.56 -20.54 27.63
C LEU A 16 16.48 -19.99 28.57
N LYS A 17 16.63 -20.17 29.88
CA LYS A 17 15.72 -19.58 30.87
C LYS A 17 15.82 -18.05 30.87
N SER A 18 17.04 -17.51 30.92
CA SER A 18 17.27 -16.06 30.86
C SER A 18 16.75 -15.45 29.55
N LEU A 19 16.98 -16.13 28.42
CA LEU A 19 16.48 -15.69 27.12
C LEU A 19 14.95 -15.73 27.05
N SER A 20 14.33 -16.77 27.61
CA SER A 20 12.86 -16.88 27.69
C SER A 20 12.24 -15.73 28.49
N GLU A 21 12.82 -15.41 29.65
CA GLU A 21 12.37 -14.28 30.48
C GLU A 21 12.50 -12.94 29.73
N ALA A 22 13.64 -12.71 29.06
CA ALA A 22 13.85 -11.52 28.25
C ALA A 22 12.89 -11.44 27.05
N ASN A 23 12.66 -12.54 26.36
CA ASN A 23 11.73 -12.61 25.22
C ASN A 23 10.28 -12.36 25.65
N LEU A 24 9.85 -12.87 26.81
CA LEU A 24 8.51 -12.62 27.35
C LEU A 24 8.34 -11.14 27.72
N ALA A 25 9.35 -10.53 28.35
CA ALA A 25 9.33 -9.11 28.67
C ALA A 25 9.28 -8.24 27.39
N TYR A 26 10.06 -8.61 26.37
CA TYR A 26 10.05 -7.95 25.07
C TYR A 26 8.68 -8.09 24.39
N ALA A 27 8.13 -9.31 24.32
CA ALA A 27 6.82 -9.56 23.69
C ALA A 27 5.67 -8.82 24.40
N ALA A 28 5.76 -8.63 25.72
CA ALA A 28 4.79 -7.83 26.46
C ALA A 28 4.88 -6.34 26.13
N ALA A 29 6.09 -5.80 25.93
CA ALA A 29 6.30 -4.41 25.54
C ALA A 29 6.02 -4.15 24.05
N PHE A 30 6.24 -5.14 23.20
CA PHE A 30 6.07 -5.09 21.75
C PHE A 30 5.18 -6.26 21.28
N PRO A 31 3.85 -6.18 21.50
CA PRO A 31 2.92 -7.27 21.22
C PRO A 31 2.73 -7.62 19.72
N GLY A 32 3.59 -7.07 18.86
CA GLY A 32 3.49 -7.17 17.40
C GLY A 32 2.59 -6.10 16.81
N ASP A 33 2.28 -6.27 15.53
CA ASP A 33 1.47 -5.31 14.79
C ASP A 33 0.04 -5.29 15.31
N LEU A 34 -0.51 -4.07 15.43
CA LEU A 34 -1.93 -3.90 15.70
C LEU A 34 -2.74 -4.51 14.55
N PRO A 35 -3.91 -5.12 14.84
CA PRO A 35 -4.80 -5.65 13.81
C PRO A 35 -5.45 -4.55 12.94
N THR A 36 -5.19 -3.29 13.27
CA THR A 36 -5.59 -2.14 12.47
C THR A 36 -4.81 -2.08 11.17
N ARG A 37 -5.33 -1.33 10.20
CA ARG A 37 -4.64 -1.08 8.94
C ARG A 37 -3.24 -0.50 9.19
N GLN A 38 -2.22 -1.16 8.67
CA GLN A 38 -0.84 -0.69 8.68
C GLN A 38 -0.56 0.16 7.44
N PRO A 39 0.36 1.13 7.53
CA PRO A 39 0.72 1.97 6.40
C PRO A 39 1.39 1.14 5.31
N VAL A 40 0.86 1.23 4.08
CA VAL A 40 1.46 0.59 2.90
C VAL A 40 2.40 1.55 2.19
N HIS A 41 2.12 2.86 2.26
CA HIS A 41 2.92 3.91 1.66
C HIS A 41 3.62 4.74 2.74
N THR A 42 4.91 4.47 2.93
CA THR A 42 5.79 5.23 3.83
C THR A 42 6.75 6.09 3.02
N ILE A 43 6.87 7.37 3.38
CA ILE A 43 7.84 8.31 2.80
C ILE A 43 8.88 8.66 3.84
N TYR A 44 10.15 8.60 3.45
CA TYR A 44 11.28 9.13 4.23
C TYR A 44 11.70 10.48 3.66
N GLY A 45 11.98 11.44 4.53
CA GLY A 45 12.52 12.73 4.13
C GLY A 45 13.30 13.41 5.24
N GLY A 46 14.33 14.17 4.85
CA GLY A 46 15.18 14.90 5.78
C GLY A 46 14.42 15.93 6.62
N ALA A 47 14.81 16.09 7.88
CA ALA A 47 14.19 16.99 8.85
C ALA A 47 14.16 18.47 8.38
N GLN A 48 15.17 18.89 7.62
CA GLN A 48 15.28 20.23 7.02
C GLN A 48 14.22 20.51 5.95
N LEU A 49 13.65 19.47 5.34
CA LEU A 49 12.62 19.58 4.29
C LEU A 49 11.21 19.43 4.85
N PHE A 50 11.06 18.95 6.08
CA PHE A 50 9.75 18.70 6.68
C PHE A 50 8.98 20.01 6.90
N LYS A 51 7.71 19.99 6.51
CA LYS A 51 6.71 21.02 6.80
C LYS A 51 5.42 20.32 7.19
N ALA A 52 4.59 20.97 8.01
CA ALA A 52 3.30 20.42 8.44
C ALA A 52 2.41 20.05 7.23
N GLU A 53 2.52 20.76 6.12
CA GLU A 53 1.72 20.55 4.91
C GLU A 53 2.36 19.58 3.90
N THR A 54 3.52 18.97 4.19
CA THR A 54 4.24 18.13 3.21
C THR A 54 3.36 16.99 2.68
N GLY A 55 2.63 16.28 3.56
CA GLY A 55 1.72 15.21 3.14
C GLY A 55 0.62 15.70 2.19
N GLN A 56 -0.01 16.84 2.49
CA GLN A 56 -1.03 17.44 1.63
C GLN A 56 -0.47 17.83 0.26
N ARG A 57 0.72 18.44 0.23
CA ARG A 57 1.38 18.87 -1.02
C ARG A 57 1.76 17.67 -1.90
N LEU A 58 2.25 16.60 -1.30
CA LEU A 58 2.55 15.36 -2.02
C LEU A 58 1.27 14.73 -2.60
N GLY A 59 0.16 14.73 -1.85
CA GLY A 59 -1.13 14.30 -2.37
C GLY A 59 -1.62 15.13 -3.57
N GLN A 60 -1.50 16.45 -3.50
CA GLN A 60 -1.84 17.34 -4.64
C GLN A 60 -0.94 17.08 -5.86
N LEU A 61 0.34 16.80 -5.65
CA LEU A 61 1.26 16.46 -6.74
C LEU A 61 0.90 15.12 -7.37
N ALA A 62 0.56 14.13 -6.55
CA ALA A 62 0.13 12.81 -7.03
C ALA A 62 -1.19 12.89 -7.82
N LEU A 63 -2.16 13.70 -7.37
CA LEU A 63 -3.40 13.95 -8.09
C LEU A 63 -3.15 14.61 -9.45
N ARG A 64 -2.27 15.62 -9.51
CA ARG A 64 -1.88 16.24 -10.79
C ARG A 64 -1.24 15.21 -11.74
N ALA A 65 -0.34 14.38 -11.24
CA ALA A 65 0.26 13.32 -12.05
C ALA A 65 -0.79 12.32 -12.54
N LEU A 66 -1.77 11.96 -11.71
CA LEU A 66 -2.88 11.11 -12.13
C LEU A 66 -3.72 11.79 -13.22
N ASP A 67 -4.06 13.06 -13.07
CA ASP A 67 -4.85 13.81 -14.06
C ASP A 67 -4.08 13.96 -15.39
N ASP A 68 -2.75 14.17 -15.35
CA ASP A 68 -1.92 14.36 -16.55
C ASP A 68 -1.70 13.05 -17.33
N PHE A 69 -1.51 11.93 -16.63
CA PHE A 69 -1.07 10.66 -17.25
C PHE A 69 -2.12 9.55 -17.23
N GLY A 70 -3.18 9.69 -16.43
CA GLY A 70 -4.30 8.76 -16.34
C GLY A 70 -5.62 9.50 -16.10
N PRO A 71 -6.01 10.44 -16.99
CA PRO A 71 -7.17 11.32 -16.76
C PRO A 71 -8.49 10.57 -16.58
N ASP A 72 -8.61 9.38 -17.17
CA ASP A 72 -9.74 8.48 -17.06
C ASP A 72 -9.30 7.06 -16.66
N ALA A 73 -10.26 6.27 -16.17
CA ALA A 73 -10.01 4.92 -15.66
C ALA A 73 -9.37 3.98 -16.68
N PHE A 74 -9.68 4.12 -17.97
CA PHE A 74 -9.16 3.19 -18.98
C PHE A 74 -7.77 3.62 -19.46
N SER A 75 -7.50 4.93 -19.55
CA SER A 75 -6.14 5.46 -19.76
C SER A 75 -5.22 5.10 -18.60
N PHE A 76 -5.69 5.27 -17.36
CA PHE A 76 -4.99 4.82 -16.16
C PHE A 76 -4.70 3.31 -16.21
N ALA A 77 -5.70 2.48 -16.52
CA ALA A 77 -5.53 1.03 -16.56
C ALA A 77 -4.48 0.58 -17.59
N ARG A 78 -4.41 1.26 -18.74
CA ARG A 78 -3.34 1.02 -19.73
C ARG A 78 -1.98 1.46 -19.21
N ALA A 79 -1.89 2.64 -18.60
CA ALA A 79 -0.63 3.21 -18.09
C ALA A 79 0.01 2.33 -17.01
N VAL A 80 -0.81 1.72 -16.13
CA VAL A 80 -0.34 0.82 -15.06
C VAL A 80 -0.29 -0.67 -15.48
N GLY A 81 -0.61 -1.00 -16.73
CA GLY A 81 -0.49 -2.35 -17.27
C GLY A 81 -1.50 -3.36 -16.71
N MET A 82 -2.74 -2.94 -16.44
CA MET A 82 -3.80 -3.84 -15.97
C MET A 82 -4.18 -4.88 -17.03
N GLU A 83 -4.51 -6.08 -16.59
CA GLU A 83 -4.94 -7.17 -17.47
C GLU A 83 -6.22 -6.79 -18.24
N GLY A 84 -6.22 -7.04 -19.56
CA GLY A 84 -7.32 -6.69 -20.46
C GLY A 84 -7.43 -5.19 -20.80
N ALA A 85 -6.54 -4.32 -20.28
CA ALA A 85 -6.63 -2.87 -20.50
C ALA A 85 -6.47 -2.44 -21.97
N GLN A 86 -5.79 -3.25 -22.78
CA GLN A 86 -5.58 -2.96 -24.20
C GLN A 86 -6.86 -3.11 -25.05
N GLU A 87 -7.84 -3.84 -24.55
CA GLU A 87 -9.14 -4.04 -25.20
C GLU A 87 -10.16 -2.96 -24.78
N LEU A 88 -9.81 -2.13 -23.78
CA LEU A 88 -10.71 -1.10 -23.28
C LEU A 88 -10.81 0.08 -24.25
N PRO A 89 -12.00 0.72 -24.35
CA PRO A 89 -12.18 1.84 -25.26
C PRO A 89 -11.24 3.02 -24.96
N THR A 90 -10.86 3.73 -26.02
CA THR A 90 -9.88 4.83 -25.98
C THR A 90 -10.50 6.21 -26.17
N THR A 91 -11.77 6.30 -26.58
CA THR A 91 -12.47 7.57 -26.83
C THR A 91 -13.61 7.77 -25.85
N LEU A 92 -13.81 9.00 -25.37
CA LEU A 92 -14.83 9.30 -24.35
C LEU A 92 -16.24 8.84 -24.74
N ASP A 93 -16.62 8.98 -26.01
CA ASP A 93 -17.93 8.56 -26.51
C ASP A 93 -18.17 7.05 -26.37
N THR A 94 -17.12 6.25 -26.54
CA THR A 94 -17.21 4.79 -26.41
C THR A 94 -17.04 4.32 -24.96
N GLN A 95 -16.44 5.15 -24.11
CA GLN A 95 -16.32 4.89 -22.67
C GLN A 95 -17.62 5.19 -21.93
N ALA A 96 -18.33 6.26 -22.29
CA ALA A 96 -19.49 6.78 -21.55
C ALA A 96 -20.57 5.72 -21.27
N PRO A 97 -20.96 4.83 -22.21
CA PRO A 97 -21.94 3.78 -21.94
C PRO A 97 -21.47 2.76 -20.89
N LEU A 98 -20.18 2.38 -20.91
CA LEU A 98 -19.60 1.45 -19.92
C LEU A 98 -19.57 2.09 -18.54
N VAL A 99 -19.17 3.37 -18.47
CA VAL A 99 -19.17 4.14 -17.21
C VAL A 99 -20.59 4.25 -16.65
N ALA A 100 -21.57 4.55 -17.50
CA ALA A 100 -22.97 4.63 -17.09
C ALA A 100 -23.51 3.26 -16.61
N ARG A 101 -23.20 2.18 -17.32
CA ARG A 101 -23.58 0.80 -16.94
C ARG A 101 -22.97 0.41 -15.60
N PHE A 102 -21.68 0.68 -15.40
CA PHE A 102 -20.99 0.45 -14.13
C PHE A 102 -21.66 1.19 -12.97
N LYS A 103 -21.97 2.47 -13.13
CA LYS A 103 -22.63 3.28 -12.09
C LYS A 103 -24.03 2.77 -11.73
N ALA A 104 -24.75 2.20 -12.70
CA ALA A 104 -26.10 1.68 -12.47
C ALA A 104 -26.10 0.40 -11.61
N ASP A 105 -25.17 -0.53 -11.87
CA ASP A 105 -25.02 -1.76 -11.09
C ASP A 105 -23.59 -2.31 -11.18
N PRO A 106 -22.69 -1.91 -10.25
CA PRO A 106 -21.29 -2.34 -10.28
C PRO A 106 -21.12 -3.85 -10.16
N LYS A 107 -22.02 -4.53 -9.46
CA LYS A 107 -21.87 -5.97 -9.16
C LYS A 107 -22.28 -6.82 -10.37
N ALA A 108 -23.38 -6.47 -11.05
CA ALA A 108 -23.73 -7.11 -12.32
C ALA A 108 -22.68 -6.83 -13.40
N PHE A 109 -22.17 -5.59 -13.45
CA PHE A 109 -21.17 -5.17 -14.44
C PHE A 109 -19.85 -5.95 -14.35
N GLU A 110 -19.45 -6.42 -13.16
CA GLU A 110 -18.24 -7.23 -12.98
C GLU A 110 -18.28 -8.51 -13.83
N GLY A 111 -19.41 -9.21 -13.86
CA GLY A 111 -19.60 -10.43 -14.63
C GLY A 111 -19.72 -10.19 -16.14
N GLU A 112 -20.21 -9.02 -16.54
CA GLU A 112 -20.39 -8.63 -17.94
C GLU A 112 -19.08 -8.11 -18.57
N HIS A 113 -18.31 -7.32 -17.80
CA HIS A 113 -17.19 -6.53 -18.29
C HIS A 113 -16.04 -6.46 -17.28
N ARG A 114 -15.42 -7.61 -16.97
CA ARG A 114 -14.43 -7.75 -15.90
C ARG A 114 -13.27 -6.74 -15.93
N ALA A 115 -12.68 -6.50 -17.12
CA ALA A 115 -11.57 -5.56 -17.28
C ALA A 115 -12.00 -4.10 -17.04
N ALA A 116 -13.15 -3.69 -17.62
CA ALA A 116 -13.68 -2.35 -17.44
C ALA A 116 -14.11 -2.09 -15.99
N TRP A 117 -14.73 -3.10 -15.35
CA TRP A 117 -15.09 -3.05 -13.94
C TRP A 117 -13.87 -2.84 -13.05
N LEU A 118 -12.79 -3.59 -13.30
CA LEU A 118 -11.57 -3.49 -12.50
C LEU A 118 -10.94 -2.10 -12.68
N ALA A 119 -10.84 -1.62 -13.91
CA ALA A 119 -10.31 -0.29 -14.23
C ALA A 119 -11.08 0.82 -13.50
N LEU A 120 -12.41 0.84 -13.61
CA LEU A 120 -13.26 1.85 -12.96
C LEU A 120 -13.16 1.78 -11.44
N THR A 121 -13.27 0.58 -10.88
CA THR A 121 -13.22 0.37 -9.43
C THR A 121 -11.86 0.78 -8.84
N VAL A 122 -10.76 0.39 -9.49
CA VAL A 122 -9.41 0.72 -9.01
C VAL A 122 -9.15 2.21 -9.16
N TYR A 123 -9.51 2.81 -10.30
CA TYR A 123 -9.32 4.24 -10.54
C TYR A 123 -10.04 5.10 -9.48
N GLU A 124 -11.31 4.81 -9.20
CA GLU A 124 -12.07 5.51 -8.15
C GLU A 124 -11.40 5.37 -6.77
N ARG A 125 -10.92 4.16 -6.42
CA ARG A 125 -10.23 3.92 -5.15
C ARG A 125 -8.88 4.62 -5.06
N VAL A 126 -8.10 4.63 -6.14
CA VAL A 126 -6.82 5.32 -6.22
C VAL A 126 -7.02 6.82 -6.04
N ARG A 127 -7.93 7.42 -6.81
CA ARG A 127 -8.22 8.86 -6.69
C ARG A 127 -8.66 9.22 -5.27
N ALA A 128 -9.61 8.47 -4.71
CA ALA A 128 -10.10 8.69 -3.35
C ALA A 128 -9.01 8.49 -2.28
N LYS A 129 -8.04 7.61 -2.52
CA LYS A 129 -6.89 7.41 -1.64
C LYS A 129 -5.95 8.61 -1.68
N LEU A 130 -5.62 9.10 -2.87
CA LEU A 130 -4.76 10.27 -3.04
C LEU A 130 -5.40 11.55 -2.46
N GLU A 131 -6.73 11.67 -2.51
CA GLU A 131 -7.47 12.80 -1.93
C GLU A 131 -7.47 12.81 -0.40
N ARG A 132 -7.64 11.64 0.24
CA ARG A 132 -7.79 11.57 1.71
C ARG A 132 -6.49 11.28 2.46
N GLU A 133 -5.63 10.45 1.89
CA GLU A 133 -4.51 9.84 2.60
C GLU A 133 -3.43 9.40 1.61
N ALA A 134 -2.89 10.34 0.82
CA ALA A 134 -1.83 10.03 -0.15
C ALA A 134 -0.55 9.51 0.51
N VAL A 135 -0.25 10.01 1.72
CA VAL A 135 0.89 9.59 2.55
C VAL A 135 0.31 9.04 3.86
N GLU A 136 0.62 7.79 4.17
CA GLU A 136 0.07 7.09 5.35
C GLU A 136 1.03 7.15 6.54
N ASP A 137 2.33 7.20 6.24
CA ASP A 137 3.41 7.27 7.20
C ASP A 137 4.52 8.15 6.62
N MET A 138 4.87 9.23 7.31
CA MET A 138 5.97 10.11 6.92
C MET A 138 7.01 10.08 8.02
N ARG A 139 8.16 9.48 7.70
CA ARG A 139 9.28 9.32 8.60
C ARG A 139 10.28 10.42 8.35
N ILE A 140 10.58 11.15 9.41
CA ILE A 140 11.53 12.25 9.39
C ILE A 140 12.89 11.68 9.73
N ASP A 141 13.83 11.84 8.79
CA ASP A 141 15.22 11.47 8.98
C ASP A 141 16.02 12.69 9.46
N PHE A 142 16.73 12.56 10.59
CA PHE A 142 17.58 13.62 11.15
C PHE A 142 19.05 13.45 10.78
N GLU A 143 19.44 12.31 10.21
CA GLU A 143 20.81 12.05 9.76
C GLU A 143 21.05 12.66 8.37
N ASP A 144 19.99 12.70 7.55
CA ASP A 144 20.01 13.19 6.17
C ASP A 144 19.86 14.73 6.09
N GLY A 145 20.78 15.45 6.74
CA GLY A 145 20.78 16.92 6.85
C GLY A 145 22.15 17.59 6.99
N PHE A 146 23.24 16.82 6.99
CA PHE A 146 24.62 17.33 7.09
C PHE A 146 25.38 17.37 5.76
N GLY A 147 24.67 17.44 4.63
CA GLY A 147 25.24 17.56 3.28
C GLY A 147 25.49 19.00 2.85
#